data_AF-A0A2E1AML7-F1
#
_entry.id   AF-A0A2E1AML7-F1
#
_cell.length_a   1.000
_cell.length_b   1.000
_cell.length_c   1.000
_cell.angle_alpha   90.00
_cell.angle_beta   90.00
_cell.angle_gamma   90.00
#
_symmetry.space_group_name_H-M   'P 1'
#
loop_
_entity.id
_entity.type
_entity.pdbx_description
1 polymer ?
#
loop_
_entity_poly.entity_id
_entity_poly.type
_entity_poly.pdbx_seq_one_letter_code
_entity_poly.pdbx_strand_id
1 'polypeptide(L)'
;GWWFDITNPEAYQNHLDYVHNGKKQVFDKEAIARMTYGTKFENHALVTFLEWGVSKLCSDMYVYETGFQRNTKYDFLGASPDGLVTEFFAGIIIGSRSSSKHKNEKDHLLLYLDTDGSCNTLIIEGDTCFQTAISATFSDKDKSHLEQLSATEVPNGWHKGRHYGSHAKGAKHSILEIKCPQKMYSNIPAYYLMQLHMECHAYGLKEAYFVVWNHLKDKERLRVWKFKYNEGFWHSFINLVENFRVLRPDGTRGAPWANFEQILWHFKKNYGRVSTWKPFVKPYHGRGEFALNRPYANALNKVPQDSAQ
;
A
#
# COMPACT_ATOMS: atom_id res chain seq x y z
N GLY A 1 -8.24 -7.73 14.18
CA GLY A 1 -7.29 -8.71 14.71
C GLY A 1 -7.62 -10.14 14.30
N TRP A 2 -8.69 -10.40 13.56
CA TRP A 2 -9.25 -11.71 13.20
C TRP A 2 -8.33 -12.95 13.36
N TRP A 3 -7.26 -13.10 12.57
CA TRP A 3 -6.30 -14.23 12.75
C TRP A 3 -5.45 -14.16 14.01
N PHE A 4 -5.00 -12.96 14.38
CA PHE A 4 -4.25 -12.72 15.61
C PHE A 4 -5.08 -12.92 16.87
N ASP A 5 -6.41 -12.82 16.79
CA ASP A 5 -7.35 -12.93 17.91
C ASP A 5 -7.73 -14.40 18.20
N ILE A 6 -7.47 -15.34 17.28
CA ILE A 6 -7.71 -16.78 17.49
C ILE A 6 -6.70 -17.33 18.50
N THR A 7 -7.17 -17.73 19.68
CA THR A 7 -6.32 -18.15 20.81
C THR A 7 -6.66 -19.54 21.36
N ASN A 8 -7.78 -20.13 20.95
CA ASN A 8 -8.26 -21.41 21.43
C ASN A 8 -9.16 -22.10 20.38
N PRO A 9 -9.50 -23.39 20.57
CA PRO A 9 -10.33 -24.14 19.62
C PRO A 9 -11.73 -23.55 19.39
N GLU A 10 -12.35 -22.99 20.43
CA GLU A 10 -13.69 -22.40 20.34
C GLU A 10 -13.67 -21.15 19.43
N ALA A 11 -12.69 -20.27 19.63
CA ALA A 11 -12.49 -19.10 18.79
C ALA A 11 -12.24 -19.49 17.32
N TYR A 12 -11.47 -20.56 17.09
CA TYR A 12 -11.24 -21.10 15.75
C TYR A 12 -12.52 -21.62 15.10
N GLN A 13 -13.31 -22.42 15.82
CA GLN A 13 -14.58 -22.94 15.31
C GLN A 13 -15.57 -21.82 15.02
N ASN A 14 -15.69 -20.84 15.92
CA ASN A 14 -16.51 -19.65 15.71
C ASN A 14 -16.11 -18.88 14.44
N HIS A 15 -14.81 -18.81 14.13
CA HIS A 15 -14.33 -18.21 12.89
C HIS A 15 -14.70 -19.05 11.66
N LEU A 16 -14.51 -20.37 11.70
CA LEU A 16 -14.90 -21.26 10.60
C LEU A 16 -16.39 -21.13 10.27
N ASP A 17 -17.23 -21.15 11.31
CA ASP A 17 -18.68 -21.01 11.17
C ASP A 17 -19.06 -19.64 10.60
N TYR A 18 -18.39 -18.58 11.04
CA TYR A 18 -18.61 -17.24 10.52
C TYR A 18 -18.33 -17.16 9.01
N VAL A 19 -17.19 -17.70 8.57
CA VAL A 19 -16.73 -17.62 7.16
C VAL A 19 -17.55 -18.49 6.24
N HIS A 20 -17.81 -19.73 6.65
CA HIS A 20 -18.38 -20.74 5.76
C HIS A 20 -19.90 -20.82 5.85
N ASN A 21 -20.48 -20.48 7.01
CA ASN A 21 -21.92 -20.59 7.24
C ASN A 21 -22.61 -19.21 7.35
N GLY A 22 -21.86 -18.11 7.28
CA GLY A 22 -22.40 -16.78 7.02
C GLY A 22 -23.25 -16.20 8.15
N LYS A 23 -22.73 -16.16 9.39
CA LYS A 23 -23.36 -15.33 10.43
C LYS A 23 -23.24 -13.86 10.05
N LYS A 24 -24.38 -13.18 9.82
CA LYS A 24 -24.40 -11.73 9.62
C LYS A 24 -23.79 -11.05 10.84
N GLN A 25 -22.74 -10.27 10.63
CA GLN A 25 -22.18 -9.44 11.68
C GLN A 25 -23.22 -8.40 12.10
N VAL A 26 -23.57 -8.40 13.38
CA VAL A 26 -24.39 -7.34 13.97
C VAL A 26 -23.43 -6.28 14.49
N PHE A 27 -23.40 -5.12 13.85
CA PHE A 27 -22.61 -3.99 14.30
C PHE A 27 -23.34 -3.29 15.45
N ASP A 28 -22.63 -3.07 16.55
CA ASP A 28 -23.15 -2.22 17.62
C ASP A 28 -23.19 -0.75 17.17
N LYS A 29 -23.86 0.09 17.96
CA LYS A 29 -24.01 1.53 17.67
C LYS A 29 -22.66 2.24 17.55
N GLU A 30 -21.65 1.79 18.29
CA GLU A 30 -20.33 2.40 18.28
C GLU A 30 -19.56 2.05 16.99
N ALA A 31 -19.62 0.79 16.57
CA ALA A 31 -19.06 0.32 15.31
C ALA A 31 -19.70 1.06 14.12
N ILE A 32 -21.03 1.21 14.11
CA ILE A 32 -21.73 2.01 13.09
C ILE A 32 -21.23 3.45 13.08
N ALA A 33 -21.17 4.10 14.24
CA ALA A 33 -20.69 5.49 14.34
C ALA A 33 -19.24 5.65 13.84
N ARG A 34 -18.35 4.68 14.14
CA ARG A 34 -16.97 4.68 13.64
C ARG A 34 -16.92 4.51 12.12
N MET A 35 -17.73 3.62 11.54
CA MET A 35 -17.82 3.45 10.09
C MET A 35 -18.34 4.71 9.41
N THR A 36 -19.44 5.29 9.90
CA THR A 36 -20.01 6.54 9.37
C THR A 36 -19.00 7.69 9.43
N TYR A 37 -18.25 7.81 10.53
CA TYR A 37 -17.17 8.78 10.64
C TYR A 37 -16.08 8.52 9.58
N GLY A 38 -15.68 7.25 9.42
CA GLY A 38 -14.67 6.86 8.45
C GLY A 38 -15.03 7.28 7.03
N THR A 39 -16.20 6.84 6.56
CA THR A 39 -16.74 7.15 5.23
C THR A 39 -16.86 8.65 5.00
N LYS A 40 -17.34 9.42 6.00
CA LYS A 40 -17.50 10.87 5.88
C LYS A 40 -16.19 11.62 5.59
N PHE A 41 -15.07 11.15 6.14
CA PHE A 41 -13.80 11.88 6.09
C PHE A 41 -12.74 11.27 5.16
N GLU A 42 -13.04 10.17 4.49
CA GLU A 42 -12.11 9.48 3.59
C GLU A 42 -11.58 10.38 2.48
N ASN A 43 -12.48 11.07 1.75
CA ASN A 43 -12.11 12.03 0.71
C ASN A 43 -11.25 13.18 1.25
N HIS A 44 -11.54 13.65 2.46
CA HIS A 44 -10.76 14.71 3.08
C HIS A 44 -9.36 14.23 3.46
N ALA A 45 -9.25 13.00 3.96
CA ALA A 45 -7.97 12.35 4.25
C ALA A 45 -7.14 12.15 2.97
N LEU A 46 -7.77 11.76 1.86
CA LEU A 46 -7.15 11.66 0.53
C LEU A 46 -6.57 13.01 0.07
N VAL A 47 -7.36 14.08 0.12
CA VAL A 47 -6.89 15.43 -0.26
C VAL A 47 -5.71 15.86 0.61
N THR A 48 -5.79 15.62 1.91
CA THR A 48 -4.72 15.95 2.86
C THR A 48 -3.44 15.15 2.54
N PHE A 49 -3.57 13.88 2.16
CA PHE A 49 -2.46 13.04 1.71
C PHE A 49 -1.83 13.54 0.41
N LEU A 50 -2.64 13.91 -0.61
CA LEU A 50 -2.14 14.46 -1.87
C LEU A 50 -1.39 15.77 -1.67
N GLU A 51 -1.94 16.69 -0.88
CA GLU A 51 -1.28 17.97 -0.55
C GLU A 51 0.06 17.73 0.17
N TRP A 52 0.11 16.77 1.10
CA TRP A 52 1.35 16.33 1.72
C TRP A 52 2.32 15.74 0.68
N GLY A 53 1.84 14.84 -0.18
CA GLY A 53 2.64 14.17 -1.22
C GLY A 53 3.32 15.18 -2.14
N VAL A 54 2.55 16.10 -2.73
CA VAL A 54 3.08 17.17 -3.61
C VAL A 54 4.15 18.01 -2.90
N SER A 55 3.90 18.38 -1.65
CA SER A 55 4.82 19.24 -0.90
C SER A 55 6.13 18.56 -0.48
N LYS A 56 6.12 17.24 -0.25
CA LYS A 56 7.23 16.49 0.36
C LYS A 56 7.96 15.59 -0.61
N LEU A 57 7.21 14.89 -1.44
CA LEU A 57 7.74 13.84 -2.31
C LEU A 57 8.28 14.42 -3.62
N CYS A 58 8.03 15.71 -3.87
CA CYS A 58 8.63 16.42 -5.00
C CYS A 58 8.28 15.81 -6.37
N SER A 59 7.27 14.94 -6.39
CA SER A 59 6.76 14.21 -7.53
C SER A 59 5.32 14.60 -7.74
N ASP A 60 4.91 14.73 -9.00
CA ASP A 60 3.49 14.73 -9.31
C ASP A 60 2.91 13.40 -8.83
N MET A 61 1.86 13.49 -8.01
CA MET A 61 1.18 12.35 -7.43
C MET A 61 -0.28 12.38 -7.86
N TYR A 62 -0.75 11.25 -8.37
CA TYR A 62 -2.14 11.04 -8.75
C TYR A 62 -2.70 9.84 -8.01
N VAL A 63 -3.97 9.92 -7.65
CA VAL A 63 -4.70 8.80 -7.08
C VAL A 63 -5.86 8.45 -7.99
N TYR A 64 -6.01 7.15 -8.25
CA TYR A 64 -7.15 6.58 -8.95
C TYR A 64 -7.92 5.71 -7.98
N GLU A 65 -9.22 5.97 -7.81
CA GLU A 65 -10.09 5.03 -7.10
C GLU A 65 -10.15 3.72 -7.87
N THR A 66 -10.31 2.61 -7.13
CA THR A 66 -10.43 1.29 -7.74
C THR A 66 -11.60 0.52 -7.16
N GLY A 67 -12.13 -0.42 -7.95
CA GLY A 67 -13.11 -1.38 -7.48
C GLY A 67 -12.47 -2.63 -6.88
N PHE A 68 -13.29 -3.64 -6.66
CA PHE A 68 -12.83 -4.95 -6.19
C PHE A 68 -12.03 -5.69 -7.28
N GLN A 69 -10.79 -6.06 -6.96
CA GLN A 69 -9.92 -6.86 -7.80
C GLN A 69 -9.82 -8.29 -7.24
N ARG A 70 -10.17 -9.29 -8.06
CA ARG A 70 -9.91 -10.69 -7.73
C ARG A 70 -8.42 -11.00 -7.83
N ASN A 71 -7.93 -11.82 -6.91
CA ASN A 71 -6.57 -12.32 -6.96
C ASN A 71 -6.43 -13.33 -8.09
N THR A 72 -5.42 -13.16 -8.94
CA THR A 72 -5.22 -13.98 -10.15
C THR A 72 -4.71 -15.39 -9.85
N LYS A 73 -4.06 -15.59 -8.69
CA LYS A 73 -3.51 -16.89 -8.27
C LYS A 73 -4.44 -17.64 -7.32
N TYR A 74 -5.17 -16.91 -6.48
CA TYR A 74 -6.03 -17.46 -5.43
C TYR A 74 -7.46 -16.97 -5.63
N ASP A 75 -8.29 -17.74 -6.33
CA ASP A 75 -9.65 -17.34 -6.77
C ASP A 75 -10.63 -17.01 -5.64
N PHE A 76 -10.33 -17.45 -4.42
CA PHE A 76 -11.05 -17.21 -3.18
C PHE A 76 -10.60 -15.93 -2.44
N LEU A 77 -9.62 -15.20 -2.98
CA LEU A 77 -9.15 -13.93 -2.46
C LEU A 77 -9.42 -12.79 -3.44
N GLY A 78 -9.59 -11.61 -2.88
CA GLY A 78 -9.62 -10.36 -3.62
C GLY A 78 -9.44 -9.19 -2.67
N ALA A 79 -9.26 -8.01 -3.24
CA ALA A 79 -8.97 -6.80 -2.51
C ALA A 79 -9.69 -5.61 -3.13
N SER A 80 -9.96 -4.59 -2.31
CA SER A 80 -10.55 -3.33 -2.73
C SER A 80 -9.82 -2.22 -1.98
N PRO A 81 -8.60 -1.85 -2.40
CA PRO A 81 -7.89 -0.74 -1.80
C PRO A 81 -8.64 0.56 -2.05
N ASP A 82 -8.44 1.53 -1.17
CA ASP A 82 -9.06 2.86 -1.27
C ASP A 82 -8.57 3.62 -2.53
N GLY A 83 -7.42 3.21 -3.10
CA GLY A 83 -7.02 3.63 -4.45
C GLY A 83 -5.65 3.13 -4.88
N LEU A 84 -5.19 3.62 -6.03
CA LEU A 84 -3.84 3.44 -6.55
C LEU A 84 -3.13 4.78 -6.64
N VAL A 85 -1.99 4.89 -5.98
CA VAL A 85 -1.10 6.06 -6.07
C VAL A 85 -0.15 5.87 -7.25
N THR A 86 -0.06 6.87 -8.11
CA THR A 86 0.97 6.97 -9.15
C THR A 86 1.92 8.12 -8.81
N GLU A 87 3.20 7.80 -8.68
CA GLU A 87 4.29 8.75 -8.42
C GLU A 87 5.21 8.82 -9.64
N PHE A 88 5.57 10.03 -10.07
CA PHE A 88 6.49 10.24 -11.19
C PHE A 88 7.89 10.63 -10.72
N PHE A 89 8.90 9.94 -11.24
CA PHE A 89 10.30 10.14 -10.88
C PHE A 89 11.13 10.49 -12.12
N ALA A 90 11.83 11.62 -12.07
CA ALA A 90 12.90 11.91 -13.02
C ALA A 90 14.14 11.06 -12.66
N GLY A 91 14.75 10.46 -13.68
CA GLY A 91 15.92 9.61 -13.49
C GLY A 91 16.76 9.45 -14.74
N ILE A 92 17.80 8.61 -14.62
CA ILE A 92 18.75 8.29 -15.67
C ILE A 92 18.58 6.83 -16.10
N ILE A 93 18.52 6.57 -17.39
CA ILE A 93 18.46 5.21 -17.92
C ILE A 93 19.83 4.54 -17.76
N ILE A 94 19.89 3.47 -16.99
CA ILE A 94 21.14 2.74 -16.67
C ILE A 94 21.21 1.35 -17.31
N GLY A 95 20.18 0.92 -18.04
CA GLY A 95 20.23 -0.33 -18.78
C GLY A 95 18.96 -0.62 -19.58
N SER A 96 19.06 -1.59 -20.49
CA SER A 96 17.89 -2.19 -21.14
C SER A 96 18.06 -3.70 -21.30
N ARG A 97 16.94 -4.39 -21.48
CA ARG A 97 16.85 -5.83 -21.74
C ARG A 97 15.63 -6.14 -22.60
N SER A 98 15.52 -7.35 -23.15
CA SER A 98 14.29 -7.81 -23.79
C SER A 98 13.14 -7.84 -22.79
N SER A 99 11.98 -7.32 -23.18
CA SER A 99 10.79 -7.33 -22.31
C SER A 99 10.26 -8.75 -22.11
N SER A 100 9.91 -9.09 -20.87
CA SER A 100 9.22 -10.35 -20.56
C SER A 100 7.71 -10.28 -20.82
N LYS A 101 7.15 -9.08 -20.99
CA LYS A 101 5.71 -8.83 -21.15
C LYS A 101 5.34 -8.44 -22.58
N HIS A 102 6.21 -7.69 -23.27
CA HIS A 102 5.93 -7.12 -24.58
C HIS A 102 6.81 -7.76 -25.66
N LYS A 103 6.18 -8.47 -26.61
CA LYS A 103 6.90 -9.22 -27.64
C LYS A 103 7.68 -8.26 -28.56
N ASN A 104 8.97 -8.54 -28.75
CA ASN A 104 9.90 -7.75 -29.57
C ASN A 104 10.19 -6.33 -29.05
N GLU A 105 9.81 -6.00 -27.83
CA GLU A 105 10.09 -4.71 -27.20
C GLU A 105 11.20 -4.85 -26.13
N LYS A 106 11.71 -3.71 -25.65
CA LYS A 106 12.68 -3.66 -24.55
C LYS A 106 12.05 -3.09 -23.29
N ASP A 107 12.51 -3.59 -22.16
CA ASP A 107 12.35 -2.92 -20.87
C ASP A 107 13.58 -2.04 -20.60
N HIS A 108 13.36 -0.93 -19.91
CA HIS A 108 14.41 0.03 -19.59
C HIS A 108 14.52 0.24 -18.08
N LEU A 109 15.74 0.19 -17.55
CA LEU A 109 16.01 0.40 -16.13
C LEU A 109 16.33 1.87 -15.89
N LEU A 110 15.50 2.54 -15.10
CA LEU A 110 15.68 3.92 -14.69
C LEU A 110 16.24 3.96 -13.26
N LEU A 111 17.37 4.62 -13.05
CA LEU A 111 17.89 5.00 -11.75
C LEU A 111 17.27 6.34 -11.35
N TYR A 112 16.71 6.44 -10.15
CA TYR A 112 16.07 7.65 -9.64
C TYR A 112 16.40 7.87 -8.16
N LEU A 113 16.25 9.11 -7.69
CA LEU A 113 16.25 9.44 -6.26
C LEU A 113 14.84 9.34 -5.71
N ASP A 114 14.62 8.44 -4.76
CA ASP A 114 13.36 8.34 -4.05
C ASP A 114 13.25 9.49 -3.03
N THR A 115 12.07 9.58 -2.46
CA THR A 115 11.61 10.65 -1.58
C THR A 115 12.34 10.73 -0.24
N ASP A 116 13.02 9.66 0.17
CA ASP A 116 13.91 9.61 1.33
C ASP A 116 15.37 9.95 0.97
N GLY A 117 15.63 10.34 -0.28
CA GLY A 117 16.96 10.63 -0.82
C GLY A 117 17.76 9.39 -1.21
N SER A 118 17.20 8.18 -1.09
CA SER A 118 17.89 6.96 -1.51
C SER A 118 17.81 6.75 -3.02
N CYS A 119 18.93 6.30 -3.61
CA CYS A 119 18.95 5.86 -5.01
C CYS A 119 18.21 4.53 -5.15
N ASN A 120 17.21 4.48 -6.03
CA ASN A 120 16.45 3.29 -6.35
C ASN A 120 16.32 3.12 -7.85
N THR A 121 15.83 1.96 -8.28
CA THR A 121 15.59 1.67 -9.69
C THR A 121 14.13 1.33 -9.95
N LEU A 122 13.62 1.76 -11.10
CA LEU A 122 12.32 1.34 -11.63
C LEU A 122 12.48 0.79 -13.06
N ILE A 123 11.57 -0.09 -13.45
CA ILE A 123 11.52 -0.63 -14.81
C ILE A 123 10.43 0.09 -15.58
N ILE A 124 10.79 0.65 -16.72
CA ILE A 124 9.85 1.15 -17.72
C ILE A 124 9.63 0.00 -18.70
N GLU A 125 8.42 -0.58 -18.66
CA GLU A 125 8.08 -1.79 -19.42
C GLU A 125 7.63 -1.43 -20.84
N GLY A 126 8.30 -2.02 -21.83
CA GLY A 126 7.97 -1.81 -23.25
C GLY A 126 8.45 -0.49 -23.85
N ASP A 127 8.58 -0.49 -25.18
CA ASP A 127 9.12 0.64 -25.95
C ASP A 127 8.11 1.80 -25.98
N THR A 128 6.81 1.51 -25.96
CA THR A 128 5.75 2.53 -26.00
C THR A 128 5.78 3.42 -24.76
N CYS A 129 5.80 2.83 -23.56
CA CYS A 129 5.93 3.57 -22.31
C CYS A 129 7.27 4.31 -22.23
N PHE A 130 8.34 3.69 -22.76
CA PHE A 130 9.66 4.31 -22.81
C PHE A 130 9.68 5.59 -23.67
N GLN A 131 9.04 5.60 -24.85
CA GLN A 131 8.99 6.81 -25.69
C GLN A 131 8.28 7.97 -24.97
N THR A 132 7.19 7.69 -24.26
CA THR A 132 6.53 8.71 -23.43
C THR A 132 7.45 9.20 -22.31
N ALA A 133 8.16 8.28 -21.65
CA ALA A 133 9.05 8.61 -20.53
C ALA A 133 10.22 9.51 -20.92
N ILE A 134 10.87 9.27 -22.08
CA ILE A 134 12.00 10.10 -22.54
C ILE A 134 11.56 11.43 -23.15
N SER A 135 10.31 11.53 -23.60
CA SER A 135 9.75 12.77 -24.17
C SER A 135 9.11 13.68 -23.11
N ALA A 136 9.09 13.23 -21.85
CA ALA A 136 8.50 13.98 -20.76
C ALA A 136 9.24 15.30 -20.51
N THR A 137 8.50 16.32 -20.10
CA THR A 137 9.07 17.60 -19.68
C THR A 137 9.60 17.52 -18.25
N PHE A 138 10.73 18.17 -18.01
CA PHE A 138 11.40 18.22 -16.72
C PHE A 138 11.23 19.61 -16.10
N SER A 139 10.68 19.64 -14.89
CA SER A 139 10.65 20.85 -14.06
C SER A 139 12.06 21.22 -13.62
N ASP A 140 12.26 22.44 -13.11
CA ASP A 140 13.58 22.84 -12.59
C ASP A 140 14.02 22.00 -11.38
N LYS A 141 13.04 21.49 -10.62
CA LYS A 141 13.30 20.57 -9.52
C LYS A 141 13.76 19.20 -10.00
N ASP A 142 13.14 18.67 -11.07
CA ASP A 142 13.58 17.43 -11.71
C ASP A 142 15.03 17.54 -12.16
N LYS A 143 15.41 18.67 -12.78
CA LYS A 143 16.79 18.92 -13.22
C LYS A 143 17.76 18.90 -12.04
N SER A 144 17.42 19.56 -10.93
CA SER A 144 18.25 19.54 -9.71
C SER A 144 18.41 18.14 -9.10
N HIS A 145 17.39 17.27 -9.20
CA HIS A 145 17.51 15.87 -8.79
C HIS A 145 18.40 15.06 -9.75
N LEU A 146 18.27 15.29 -11.06
CA LEU A 146 19.08 14.61 -12.07
C LEU A 146 20.58 14.93 -11.93
N GLU A 147 20.93 16.17 -11.54
CA GLU A 147 22.32 16.58 -11.28
C GLU A 147 22.98 15.80 -10.13
N GLN A 148 22.19 15.25 -9.21
CA GLN A 148 22.68 14.43 -8.09
C GLN A 148 22.87 12.96 -8.47
N LEU A 149 22.35 12.54 -9.63
CA LEU A 149 22.49 11.19 -10.13
C LEU A 149 23.69 11.08 -11.07
N SER A 150 24.39 9.95 -10.98
CA SER A 150 25.38 9.57 -11.97
C SER A 150 25.05 8.19 -12.49
N ALA A 151 25.23 7.98 -13.79
CA ALA A 151 25.05 6.66 -14.37
C ALA A 151 26.08 5.71 -13.76
N THR A 152 25.59 4.71 -13.02
CA THR A 152 26.39 3.69 -12.35
C THR A 152 26.68 2.51 -13.27
N GLU A 153 27.43 1.52 -12.76
CA GLU A 153 27.58 0.23 -13.42
C GLU A 153 26.24 -0.41 -13.75
N VAL A 154 26.17 -1.07 -14.91
CA VAL A 154 24.95 -1.71 -15.40
C VAL A 154 24.72 -2.97 -14.58
N PRO A 155 23.55 -3.14 -13.92
CA PRO A 155 23.29 -4.33 -13.12
C PRO A 155 23.32 -5.62 -13.96
N ASN A 156 23.65 -6.73 -13.30
CA ASN A 156 23.63 -8.05 -13.94
C ASN A 156 22.29 -8.35 -14.63
N GLY A 157 22.35 -8.89 -15.85
CA GLY A 157 21.17 -9.16 -16.67
C GLY A 157 20.61 -7.96 -17.43
N TRP A 158 21.27 -6.79 -17.35
CA TRP A 158 20.98 -5.60 -18.15
C TRP A 158 22.16 -5.25 -19.05
N HIS A 159 21.89 -4.49 -20.11
CA HIS A 159 22.90 -4.08 -21.09
C HIS A 159 22.88 -2.57 -21.29
N LYS A 160 24.05 -1.99 -21.65
CA LYS A 160 24.12 -0.61 -22.14
C LYS A 160 23.43 -0.52 -23.50
N GLY A 161 22.20 -0.05 -23.50
CA GLY A 161 21.44 0.23 -24.72
C GLY A 161 21.74 1.60 -25.31
N ARG A 162 21.11 1.90 -26.44
CA ARG A 162 21.19 3.20 -27.14
C ARG A 162 20.90 4.41 -26.25
N HIS A 163 20.04 4.25 -25.26
CA HIS A 163 19.57 5.34 -24.38
C HIS A 163 20.26 5.36 -23.02
N TYR A 164 21.34 4.59 -22.82
CA TYR A 164 22.10 4.63 -21.58
C TYR A 164 22.59 6.07 -21.28
N GLY A 165 22.39 6.53 -20.05
CA GLY A 165 22.69 7.91 -19.63
C GLY A 165 21.63 8.95 -20.01
N SER A 166 20.59 8.58 -20.78
CA SER A 166 19.51 9.52 -21.12
C SER A 166 18.60 9.76 -19.92
N HIS A 167 18.03 10.96 -19.84
CA HIS A 167 17.02 11.29 -18.82
C HIS A 167 15.64 10.80 -19.24
N ALA A 168 14.84 10.36 -18.27
CA ALA A 168 13.43 10.00 -18.47
C ALA A 168 12.61 10.26 -17.21
N LYS A 169 11.27 10.31 -17.34
CA LYS A 169 10.33 10.23 -16.22
C LYS A 169 9.64 8.87 -16.18
N GLY A 170 9.89 8.11 -15.12
CA GLY A 170 9.21 6.84 -14.84
C GLY A 170 8.03 7.03 -13.90
N ALA A 171 7.02 6.17 -14.02
CA ALA A 171 5.90 6.10 -13.09
C ALA A 171 6.06 4.88 -12.17
N LYS A 172 5.74 5.07 -10.90
CA LYS A 172 5.66 4.00 -9.90
C LYS A 172 4.26 3.95 -9.33
N HIS A 173 3.71 2.75 -9.24
CA HIS A 173 2.37 2.54 -8.69
C HIS A 173 2.44 1.88 -7.31
N SER A 174 1.63 2.37 -6.38
CA SER A 174 1.50 1.86 -5.02
C SER A 174 0.02 1.73 -4.67
N ILE A 175 -0.30 0.79 -3.79
CA ILE A 175 -1.64 0.74 -3.16
C ILE A 175 -1.84 1.97 -2.28
N LEU A 176 -3.07 2.47 -2.18
CA LEU A 176 -3.50 3.45 -1.18
C LEU A 176 -4.52 2.81 -0.25
N GLU A 177 -4.28 2.93 1.06
CA GLU A 177 -5.16 2.46 2.10
C GLU A 177 -5.31 3.57 3.15
N ILE A 178 -6.49 4.16 3.24
CA ILE A 178 -6.87 5.26 4.10
C ILE A 178 -7.67 4.73 5.28
N LYS A 179 -7.34 5.21 6.49
CA LYS A 179 -8.16 5.01 7.67
C LYS A 179 -8.41 6.31 8.40
N CYS A 180 -9.66 6.50 8.80
CA CYS A 180 -10.11 7.66 9.55
C CYS A 180 -10.52 7.26 10.99
N PRO A 181 -9.58 6.86 11.87
CA PRO A 181 -9.93 6.38 13.20
C PRO A 181 -10.15 7.52 14.20
N GLN A 182 -11.01 7.29 15.19
CA GLN A 182 -11.20 8.22 16.31
C GLN A 182 -9.90 8.46 17.11
N LYS A 183 -9.02 7.46 17.19
CA LYS A 183 -7.70 7.57 17.84
C LYS A 183 -6.60 7.26 16.83
N MET A 184 -5.60 8.14 16.75
CA MET A 184 -4.43 7.91 15.90
C MET A 184 -3.70 6.64 16.32
N TYR A 185 -3.37 5.81 15.34
CA TYR A 185 -2.56 4.61 15.55
C TYR A 185 -1.10 5.00 15.80
N SER A 186 -0.44 4.31 16.72
CA SER A 186 0.99 4.49 17.00
C SER A 186 1.88 3.71 16.01
N ASN A 187 1.37 2.62 15.44
CA ASN A 187 1.97 1.76 14.42
C ASN A 187 0.83 1.22 13.53
N ILE A 188 1.13 0.63 12.37
CA ILE A 188 0.12 -0.09 11.58
C ILE A 188 -0.36 -1.30 12.40
N PRO A 189 -1.66 -1.40 12.73
CA PRO A 189 -2.19 -2.60 13.39
C PRO A 189 -1.95 -3.86 12.56
N ALA A 190 -1.56 -4.97 13.22
CA ALA A 190 -1.11 -6.20 12.54
C ALA A 190 -2.13 -6.78 11.54
N TYR A 191 -3.43 -6.60 11.80
CA TYR A 191 -4.47 -7.08 10.89
C TYR A 191 -4.53 -6.29 9.57
N TYR A 192 -4.15 -5.01 9.55
CA TYR A 192 -4.01 -4.25 8.30
C TYR A 192 -2.80 -4.71 7.49
N LEU A 193 -1.76 -5.29 8.11
CA LEU A 193 -0.65 -5.84 7.35
C LEU A 193 -1.11 -6.97 6.41
N MET A 194 -2.04 -7.79 6.88
CA MET A 194 -2.61 -8.88 6.08
C MET A 194 -3.38 -8.32 4.89
N GLN A 195 -4.18 -7.29 5.14
CA GLN A 195 -4.93 -6.57 4.14
C GLN A 195 -4.01 -5.94 3.07
N LEU A 196 -2.99 -5.18 3.50
CA LEU A 196 -2.04 -4.53 2.60
C LEU A 196 -1.26 -5.54 1.73
N HIS A 197 -0.82 -6.67 2.30
CA HIS A 197 -0.16 -7.71 1.49
C HIS A 197 -1.12 -8.34 0.47
N MET A 198 -2.39 -8.52 0.85
CA MET A 198 -3.41 -9.05 -0.06
C MET A 198 -3.70 -8.09 -1.20
N GLU A 199 -3.83 -6.79 -0.92
CA GLU A 199 -3.97 -5.72 -1.92
C GLU A 199 -2.77 -5.69 -2.87
N CYS A 200 -1.55 -5.62 -2.33
CA CYS A 200 -0.33 -5.66 -3.13
C CYS A 200 -0.29 -6.89 -4.04
N HIS A 201 -0.59 -8.09 -3.52
CA HIS A 201 -0.58 -9.30 -4.34
C HIS A 201 -1.70 -9.32 -5.38
N ALA A 202 -2.91 -8.86 -5.05
CA ALA A 202 -4.05 -8.84 -5.98
C ALA A 202 -3.79 -7.91 -7.18
N TYR A 203 -3.10 -6.79 -6.96
CA TYR A 203 -2.76 -5.81 -8.00
C TYR A 203 -1.35 -6.02 -8.61
N GLY A 204 -0.58 -6.99 -8.12
CA GLY A 204 0.80 -7.21 -8.58
C GLY A 204 1.76 -6.09 -8.20
N LEU A 205 1.45 -5.31 -7.15
CA LEU A 205 2.24 -4.18 -6.66
C LEU A 205 3.12 -4.60 -5.48
N LYS A 206 4.18 -3.83 -5.24
CA LYS A 206 5.17 -4.11 -4.17
C LYS A 206 5.19 -3.08 -3.06
N GLU A 207 4.40 -2.02 -3.17
CA GLU A 207 4.32 -0.96 -2.18
C GLU A 207 2.89 -0.53 -1.91
N ALA A 208 2.66 0.01 -0.72
CA ALA A 208 1.42 0.63 -0.31
C ALA A 208 1.67 1.86 0.55
N TYR A 209 0.79 2.84 0.44
CA TYR A 209 0.65 3.93 1.39
C TYR A 209 -0.46 3.58 2.36
N PHE A 210 -0.12 3.40 3.64
CA PHE A 210 -1.09 3.32 4.71
C PHE A 210 -1.23 4.70 5.34
N VAL A 211 -2.37 5.34 5.10
CA VAL A 211 -2.67 6.70 5.49
C VAL A 211 -3.66 6.67 6.64
N VAL A 212 -3.35 7.39 7.70
CA VAL A 212 -4.25 7.55 8.84
C VAL A 212 -4.48 9.03 9.06
N TRP A 213 -5.75 9.41 9.05
CA TRP A 213 -6.18 10.78 9.28
C TRP A 213 -7.21 10.86 10.40
N ASN A 214 -7.14 11.90 11.21
CA ASN A 214 -8.28 12.36 12.02
C ASN A 214 -8.09 13.81 12.45
N HIS A 215 -9.02 14.30 13.27
CA HIS A 215 -8.85 15.55 13.99
C HIS A 215 -9.01 15.32 15.51
N LEU A 216 -8.39 16.19 16.30
CA LEU A 216 -8.60 16.27 17.75
C LEU A 216 -8.55 17.74 18.16
N LYS A 217 -9.60 18.23 18.83
CA LYS A 217 -9.70 19.64 19.25
C LYS A 217 -9.41 20.59 18.08
N ASP A 218 -10.10 20.35 16.96
CA ASP A 218 -10.01 21.12 15.71
C ASP A 218 -8.65 21.15 15.02
N LYS A 219 -7.73 20.26 15.42
CA LYS A 219 -6.43 20.08 14.77
C LYS A 219 -6.41 18.80 13.97
N GLU A 220 -6.12 18.92 12.69
CA GLU A 220 -5.89 17.79 11.80
C GLU A 220 -4.61 17.05 12.17
N ARG A 221 -4.63 15.73 11.99
CA ARG A 221 -3.50 14.86 12.22
C ARG A 221 -3.44 13.86 11.07
N LEU A 222 -2.34 13.90 10.34
CA LEU A 222 -2.01 12.94 9.30
C LEU A 222 -0.84 12.07 9.76
N ARG A 223 -0.88 10.79 9.43
CA ARG A 223 0.24 9.88 9.58
C ARG A 223 0.28 8.94 8.40
N VAL A 224 1.46 8.76 7.82
CA VAL A 224 1.65 7.98 6.61
C VAL A 224 2.75 6.97 6.83
N TRP A 225 2.52 5.73 6.40
CA TRP A 225 3.53 4.72 6.28
C TRP A 225 3.67 4.33 4.82
N LYS A 226 4.92 4.24 4.35
CA LYS A 226 5.25 3.56 3.09
C LYS A 226 5.56 2.11 3.42
N PHE A 227 4.63 1.24 3.08
CA PHE A 227 4.70 -0.19 3.31
C PHE A 227 5.34 -0.87 2.10
N LYS A 228 6.24 -1.82 2.35
CA LYS A 228 6.85 -2.67 1.32
C LYS A 228 6.33 -4.09 1.47
N TYR A 229 5.88 -4.66 0.37
CA TYR A 229 5.40 -6.02 0.30
C TYR A 229 6.49 -7.02 0.70
N ASN A 230 6.16 -7.93 1.62
CA ASN A 230 7.06 -8.98 2.07
C ASN A 230 6.56 -10.35 1.59
N GLU A 231 7.31 -10.95 0.66
CA GLU A 231 7.00 -12.25 0.07
C GLU A 231 6.94 -13.37 1.13
N GLY A 232 7.82 -13.34 2.13
CA GLY A 232 7.85 -14.34 3.21
C GLY A 232 6.64 -14.24 4.14
N PHE A 233 6.21 -13.02 4.46
CA PHE A 233 4.96 -12.79 5.19
C PHE A 233 3.77 -13.32 4.39
N TRP A 234 3.68 -12.97 3.10
CA TRP A 234 2.60 -13.40 2.24
C TRP A 234 2.51 -14.92 2.13
N HIS A 235 3.62 -15.62 1.89
CA HIS A 235 3.65 -17.08 1.85
C HIS A 235 3.18 -17.70 3.17
N SER A 236 3.64 -17.16 4.30
CA SER A 236 3.22 -17.63 5.61
C SER A 236 1.73 -17.38 5.87
N PHE A 237 1.21 -16.23 5.42
CA PHE A 237 -0.21 -15.88 5.52
C PHE A 237 -1.07 -16.79 4.63
N ILE A 238 -0.71 -17.00 3.37
CA ILE A 238 -1.45 -17.90 2.49
C ILE A 238 -1.47 -19.33 3.03
N ASN A 239 -0.37 -19.81 3.61
CA ASN A 239 -0.36 -21.11 4.26
C ASN A 239 -1.40 -21.21 5.40
N LEU A 240 -1.58 -20.14 6.19
CA LEU A 240 -2.66 -20.09 7.18
C LEU A 240 -4.04 -20.18 6.53
N VAL A 241 -4.27 -19.39 5.47
CA VAL A 241 -5.59 -19.33 4.80
C VAL A 241 -5.94 -20.68 4.16
N GLU A 242 -4.98 -21.33 3.49
CA GLU A 242 -5.18 -22.65 2.87
C GLU A 242 -5.52 -23.73 3.92
N ASN A 243 -4.79 -23.74 5.04
CA ASN A 243 -5.10 -24.66 6.16
C ASN A 243 -6.44 -24.34 6.82
N PHE A 244 -6.86 -23.08 6.82
CA PHE A 244 -8.17 -22.69 7.35
C PHE A 244 -9.33 -23.12 6.44
N ARG A 245 -9.16 -23.09 5.12
CA ARG A 245 -10.25 -23.36 4.16
C ARG A 245 -10.34 -24.81 3.67
N VAL A 246 -9.32 -25.62 3.97
CA VAL A 246 -9.22 -27.02 3.49
C VAL A 246 -10.51 -27.78 3.78
N LEU A 247 -11.00 -28.51 2.78
CA LEU A 247 -12.12 -29.43 2.95
C LEU A 247 -11.55 -30.78 3.40
N ARG A 248 -12.02 -31.28 4.53
CA ARG A 248 -11.59 -32.57 5.08
C ARG A 248 -12.42 -33.72 4.52
N PRO A 249 -11.92 -34.97 4.59
CA PRO A 249 -12.66 -36.15 4.12
C PRO A 249 -14.02 -36.36 4.81
N ASP A 250 -14.16 -35.87 6.04
CA ASP A 250 -15.41 -35.89 6.82
C ASP A 250 -16.41 -34.79 6.42
N GLY A 251 -16.10 -33.98 5.39
CA GLY A 251 -16.93 -32.87 4.92
C GLY A 251 -16.78 -31.58 5.73
N THR A 252 -16.01 -31.59 6.83
CA THR A 252 -15.75 -30.38 7.62
C THR A 252 -14.71 -29.47 6.97
N ARG A 253 -14.72 -28.18 7.34
CA ARG A 253 -13.78 -27.17 6.86
C ARG A 253 -12.69 -26.90 7.91
N GLY A 254 -11.48 -26.61 7.44
CA GLY A 254 -10.34 -26.24 8.26
C GLY A 254 -9.54 -27.43 8.79
N ALA A 255 -8.24 -27.24 8.94
CA ALA A 255 -7.35 -28.22 9.55
C ALA A 255 -7.74 -28.50 11.01
N PRO A 256 -7.42 -29.69 11.55
CA PRO A 256 -7.56 -29.92 12.99
C PRO A 256 -6.88 -28.82 13.81
N TRP A 257 -7.52 -28.36 14.89
CA TRP A 257 -7.02 -27.24 15.69
C TRP A 257 -5.55 -27.39 16.08
N ALA A 258 -5.13 -28.57 16.56
CA ALA A 258 -3.73 -28.81 16.95
C ALA A 258 -2.72 -28.50 15.83
N ASN A 259 -3.07 -28.82 14.57
CA ASN A 259 -2.24 -28.53 13.42
C ASN A 259 -2.27 -27.04 13.08
N PHE A 260 -3.47 -26.45 13.08
CA PHE A 260 -3.66 -25.03 12.77
C PHE A 260 -2.97 -24.13 13.80
N GLU A 261 -3.07 -24.47 15.09
CA GLU A 261 -2.48 -23.76 16.21
C GLU A 261 -0.96 -23.64 16.06
N GLN A 262 -0.28 -24.72 15.66
CA GLN A 262 1.16 -24.70 15.44
C GLN A 262 1.55 -23.68 14.34
N ILE A 263 0.84 -23.71 13.21
CA ILE A 263 1.09 -22.79 12.08
C ILE A 263 0.79 -21.35 12.52
N LEU A 264 -0.34 -21.12 13.20
CA LEU A 264 -0.73 -19.82 13.71
C LEU A 264 0.28 -19.28 14.73
N TRP A 265 0.79 -20.14 15.60
CA TRP A 265 1.82 -19.78 16.57
C TRP A 265 3.10 -19.33 15.87
N HIS A 266 3.59 -20.06 14.87
CA HIS A 266 4.76 -19.67 14.09
C HIS A 266 4.56 -18.33 13.38
N PHE A 267 3.40 -18.14 12.75
CA PHE A 267 3.06 -16.88 12.10
C PHE A 267 3.04 -15.71 13.11
N LYS A 268 2.36 -15.87 14.25
CA LYS A 268 2.32 -14.88 15.33
C LYS A 268 3.69 -14.60 15.93
N LYS A 269 4.52 -15.62 16.09
CA LYS A 269 5.89 -15.46 16.62
C LYS A 269 6.75 -14.62 15.68
N ASN A 270 6.66 -14.88 14.37
CA ASN A 270 7.46 -14.21 13.36
C ASN A 270 6.96 -12.80 13.03
N TYR A 271 5.65 -12.56 13.12
CA TYR A 271 5.02 -11.33 12.60
C TYR A 271 4.11 -10.59 13.59
N GLY A 272 3.82 -11.15 14.77
CA GLY A 272 2.95 -10.55 15.78
C GLY A 272 3.61 -9.44 16.59
N ARG A 273 4.95 -9.37 16.60
CA ARG A 273 5.71 -8.23 17.13
C ARG A 273 6.09 -7.32 15.98
N VAL A 274 5.20 -6.41 15.64
CA VAL A 274 5.40 -5.40 14.58
C VAL A 274 6.34 -4.28 15.05
N SER A 275 7.51 -4.63 15.60
CA SER A 275 8.54 -3.67 16.01
C SER A 275 9.41 -3.19 14.84
N THR A 276 9.23 -3.75 13.64
CA THR A 276 10.12 -3.54 12.48
C THR A 276 9.70 -2.45 11.50
N TRP A 277 8.56 -1.78 11.65
CA TRP A 277 8.04 -0.91 10.58
C TRP A 277 7.69 0.49 11.09
N LYS A 278 8.72 1.34 11.17
CA LYS A 278 8.60 2.75 11.58
C LYS A 278 7.77 3.53 10.53
N PRO A 279 6.93 4.50 10.97
CA PRO A 279 6.24 5.38 10.04
C PRO A 279 7.20 6.17 9.17
N PHE A 280 6.82 6.33 7.91
CA PHE A 280 7.46 7.26 6.98
C PHE A 280 7.18 8.72 7.37
N VAL A 281 6.01 8.98 7.98
CA VAL A 281 5.62 10.27 8.56
C VAL A 281 5.02 10.07 9.95
N LYS A 282 5.54 10.77 10.96
CA LYS A 282 5.03 10.77 12.33
C LYS A 282 3.97 11.86 12.55
N PRO A 283 3.11 11.73 13.58
CA PRO A 283 2.14 12.77 13.90
C PRO A 283 2.85 13.96 14.58
N TYR A 284 2.18 15.10 14.51
CA TYR A 284 2.54 16.35 15.17
C TYR A 284 2.92 16.19 16.66
N HIS A 285 4.19 16.49 16.98
CA HIS A 285 4.63 16.91 18.31
C HIS A 285 5.59 18.09 18.13
N GLY A 286 5.03 19.29 17.92
CA GLY A 286 5.70 20.59 17.87
C GLY A 286 7.23 20.59 17.72
N ARG A 287 7.69 20.97 16.52
CA ARG A 287 9.09 21.14 16.04
C ARG A 287 9.56 19.99 15.14
N GLY A 288 9.23 20.11 13.86
CA GLY A 288 9.71 19.23 12.78
C GLY A 288 8.59 18.35 12.20
N GLU A 289 8.51 18.34 10.87
CA GLU A 289 7.60 17.54 10.02
C GLU A 289 6.13 18.02 9.92
N PHE A 290 5.81 18.42 8.69
CA PHE A 290 4.55 18.94 8.10
C PHE A 290 3.38 19.28 9.05
N ALA A 291 3.22 20.58 9.32
CA ALA A 291 2.00 21.15 9.89
C ALA A 291 1.16 21.76 8.75
N LEU A 292 0.05 21.12 8.38
CA LEU A 292 -1.09 21.89 7.89
C LEU A 292 -1.81 22.40 9.15
N ASN A 293 -1.43 23.58 9.64
CA ASN A 293 -2.21 24.31 10.65
C ASN A 293 -3.49 24.83 9.96
N ARG A 294 -4.39 23.92 9.57
CA ARG A 294 -5.67 24.28 8.99
C ARG A 294 -6.76 24.12 10.05
N PRO A 295 -7.58 25.15 10.29
CA PRO A 295 -8.79 25.00 11.08
C PRO A 295 -9.65 23.88 10.48
N TYR A 296 -10.18 22.99 11.33
CA TYR A 296 -11.12 21.93 10.94
C TYR A 296 -12.33 22.45 10.13
N ALA A 297 -12.70 23.72 10.28
CA ALA A 297 -13.71 24.39 9.45
C ALA A 297 -13.42 24.30 7.94
N ASN A 298 -12.16 24.21 7.51
CA ASN A 298 -11.79 24.04 6.10
C ASN A 298 -12.01 22.62 5.58
N ALA A 299 -12.06 21.61 6.45
CA ALA A 299 -12.37 20.23 6.07
C ALA A 299 -13.86 20.06 5.75
N LEU A 300 -14.73 20.73 6.50
CA LEU A 300 -16.18 20.71 6.28
C LEU A 300 -16.59 21.40 4.97
N ASN A 301 -15.81 22.38 4.49
CA ASN A 301 -16.07 23.08 3.22
C ASN A 301 -15.62 22.30 1.97
N LYS A 302 -14.89 21.19 2.14
CA LYS A 302 -14.38 20.34 1.04
C LYS A 302 -15.12 19.01 0.88
N VAL A 303 -16.08 18.71 1.77
CA VAL A 303 -17.01 17.60 1.58
C VAL A 303 -18.10 18.06 0.60
N PRO A 304 -18.27 17.44 -0.57
CA PRO A 304 -19.40 17.75 -1.45
C PRO A 304 -20.70 17.57 -0.67
N GLN A 305 -21.59 18.57 -0.71
CA GLN A 305 -22.89 18.54 -0.01
C GLN A 305 -23.74 17.30 -0.35
N ASP A 306 -23.42 16.62 -1.45
CA ASP A 306 -24.18 15.49 -1.99
C ASP A 306 -23.76 14.11 -1.45
N SER A 307 -22.77 14.01 -0.57
CA SER A 307 -22.34 12.73 0.04
C SER A 307 -23.13 12.35 1.31
N ALA A 308 -24.33 12.90 1.48
CA ALA A 308 -25.27 12.54 2.53
C ALA A 308 -26.62 12.10 1.94
N GLN A 309 -26.62 10.94 1.27
CA GLN A 309 -27.82 10.13 1.04
C GLN A 309 -27.51 8.66 1.28
#